data_AF-A0A7D7ZMW9-F1
#
_entry.id   AF-A0A7D7ZMW9-F1
#
_cell.length_a   1.000
_cell.length_b   1.000
_cell.length_c   1.000
_cell.angle_alpha   90.00
_cell.angle_beta   90.00
_cell.angle_gamma   90.00
#
_symmetry.space_group_name_H-M   'P 1'
#
loop_
_entity.id
_entity.type
_entity.pdbx_description
1 polymer ?
#
loop_
_entity_poly.entity_id
_entity_poly.type
_entity_poly.pdbx_seq_one_letter_code
_entity_poly.pdbx_strand_id
1 'polypeptide(L)' 'MEIKDIVISSKAKFLRCKNGIAYYALTVPYSEMLYSFPVPLNTMQDEALAAESHTIYFMDYIHKAIREGTLIKEAA' A
#
# COMPACT_ATOMS: atom_id res chain seq x y z
N MET A 1 -9.13 11.89 8.16
CA MET A 1 -7.81 11.27 7.91
C MET A 1 -7.34 11.79 6.56
N GLU A 2 -6.36 12.70 6.54
CA GLU A 2 -5.83 13.21 5.27
C GLU A 2 -4.77 12.25 4.73
N ILE A 3 -4.87 11.88 3.46
CA ILE A 3 -3.98 10.90 2.82
C ILE A 3 -2.53 11.40 2.79
N LYS A 4 -2.34 12.72 2.77
CA LYS A 4 -1.03 13.37 2.80
C LYS A 4 -0.22 12.94 4.03
N ASP A 5 -0.87 12.76 5.18
CA ASP A 5 -0.22 12.37 6.43
C ASP A 5 0.25 10.90 6.40
N ILE A 6 -0.47 10.04 5.66
CA ILE A 6 -0.15 8.63 5.48
C ILE A 6 1.09 8.44 4.61
N VAL A 7 1.24 9.26 3.57
CA VAL A 7 2.19 9.03 2.49
C VAL A 7 3.61 9.51 2.81
N ILE A 8 3.74 10.60 3.57
CA ILE A 8 5.01 11.33 3.72
C ILE A 8 6.00 10.62 4.66
N SER A 9 5.54 9.77 5.58
CA SER A 9 6.39 9.15 6.61
C SER A 9 6.37 7.61 6.64
N SER A 10 5.59 6.98 5.76
CA SER A 10 5.33 5.53 5.88
C SER A 10 6.17 4.69 4.92
N LYS A 11 6.39 3.45 5.32
CA LYS A 11 6.88 2.39 4.42
C LYS A 11 5.72 1.49 4.05
N ALA A 12 5.69 1.06 2.80
CA ALA A 12 4.82 0.01 2.32
C ALA A 12 5.58 -1.32 2.37
N LYS A 13 5.01 -2.32 3.02
CA LYS A 13 5.60 -3.66 3.16
C LYS A 13 4.87 -4.65 2.27
N PHE A 14 5.60 -5.43 1.49
CA PHE A 14 4.99 -6.51 0.72
C PHE A 14 4.37 -7.55 1.66
N LEU A 15 3.09 -7.91 1.43
CA LEU A 15 2.40 -8.95 2.19
C LEU A 15 2.29 -10.25 1.41
N ARG A 16 1.67 -10.19 0.24
CA ARG A 16 1.27 -11.36 -0.54
C ARG A 16 1.02 -11.00 -1.99
N CYS A 17 1.06 -12.00 -2.87
CA CYS A 17 0.62 -11.89 -4.24
C CYS A 17 -0.49 -12.91 -4.52
N LYS A 18 -1.55 -12.49 -5.22
CA LYS A 18 -2.64 -13.36 -5.68
C LYS A 18 -3.11 -12.91 -7.05
N ASN A 19 -3.18 -13.83 -8.01
CA ASN A 19 -3.70 -13.59 -9.36
C ASN A 19 -3.05 -12.37 -10.07
N GLY A 20 -1.73 -12.21 -9.96
CA GLY A 20 -1.02 -11.08 -10.59
C GLY A 20 -1.15 -9.74 -9.87
N ILE A 21 -1.76 -9.72 -8.68
CA ILE A 21 -1.90 -8.53 -7.83
C ILE A 21 -1.05 -8.73 -6.58
N ALA A 22 -0.11 -7.83 -6.34
CA ALA A 22 0.65 -7.72 -5.11
C ALA A 22 -0.10 -6.83 -4.11
N TYR A 23 -0.14 -7.24 -2.85
CA TYR A 23 -0.77 -6.52 -1.76
C TYR A 23 0.32 -5.97 -0.84
N TYR A 24 0.30 -4.67 -0.63
CA TYR A 24 1.24 -3.98 0.26
C TYR A 24 0.52 -3.48 1.48
N ALA A 25 1.09 -3.72 2.66
CA ALA A 25 0.68 -3.16 3.91
C ALA A 25 1.23 -1.74 4.07
N LEU A 26 0.40 -0.85 4.61
CA LEU A 26 0.80 0.45 5.11
C LEU A 26 0.29 0.63 6.53
N THR A 27 1.12 1.22 7.38
CA THR A 27 0.70 1.63 8.73
C THR A 27 0.20 3.06 8.62
N VAL A 28 -1.05 3.27 9.02
CA VAL A 28 -1.60 4.63 9.08
C VAL A 28 -1.17 5.26 10.40
N PRO A 29 -0.50 6.42 10.38
CA PRO A 29 -0.19 7.16 11.60
C PRO A 29 -1.47 7.40 12.42
N TYR A 30 -1.39 7.29 13.75
CA TYR A 30 -2.50 7.50 14.70
C TYR A 30 -3.59 6.41 14.77
N SER A 31 -3.55 5.40 13.91
CA SER A 31 -4.57 4.34 13.90
C SER A 31 -4.10 3.04 14.57
N GLU A 32 -2.79 2.79 14.61
CA GLU A 32 -2.19 1.45 14.86
C GLU A 32 -2.72 0.34 13.94
N MET A 33 -3.64 0.66 13.03
CA MET A 33 -4.23 -0.28 12.10
C MET A 33 -3.36 -0.41 10.86
N LEU A 34 -3.20 -1.67 10.45
CA LEU A 34 -2.56 -2.04 9.20
C LEU A 34 -3.62 -2.05 8.09
N TYR A 35 -3.33 -1.39 6.98
CA TYR A 35 -4.17 -1.44 5.79
C TYR A 35 -3.39 -2.01 4.62
N SER A 36 -4.05 -2.74 3.73
CA SER A 36 -3.47 -3.21 2.49
C SER A 36 -4.15 -2.59 1.27
N PHE A 37 -3.35 -2.41 0.22
CA PHE A 37 -3.83 -1.94 -1.08
C PHE A 37 -3.27 -2.83 -2.21
N PRO A 38 -4.03 -3.03 -3.29
CA PRO A 38 -3.62 -3.84 -4.43
C PRO A 38 -2.76 -3.04 -5.41
N VAL A 39 -1.71 -3.67 -5.92
CA VAL A 39 -0.83 -3.16 -6.98
C VAL A 39 -0.64 -4.23 -8.05
N PRO A 40 -0.95 -3.95 -9.33
CA PRO A 40 -0.73 -4.90 -10.42
C PRO A 40 0.76 -5.19 -10.66
N LEU A 41 1.15 -6.46 -10.73
CA LEU A 41 2.56 -6.84 -10.93
C LEU A 41 3.14 -6.36 -12.26
N ASN A 42 2.32 -6.28 -13.30
CA ASN A 42 2.73 -5.80 -14.63
C ASN A 42 3.13 -4.31 -14.65
N THR A 43 2.90 -3.58 -13.55
CA THR A 43 3.26 -2.17 -13.41
C THR A 43 4.43 -1.95 -12.45
N MET A 44 4.98 -3.01 -11.87
CA MET A 44 6.12 -2.93 -10.96
C MET A 44 7.44 -2.93 -11.71
N GLN A 45 8.25 -1.90 -11.46
CA GLN A 45 9.69 -1.94 -11.76
C GLN A 45 10.38 -2.75 -10.65
N ASP A 46 11.54 -3.37 -10.93
CA ASP A 46 12.23 -4.32 -10.03
C ASP A 46 12.37 -3.82 -8.57
N GLU A 47 12.47 -2.51 -8.36
CA GLU A 47 12.60 -1.87 -7.05
C GLU A 47 11.31 -1.92 -6.19
N ALA A 48 10.13 -2.10 -6.79
CA ALA A 48 8.86 -2.22 -6.09
C ALA A 48 8.63 -3.64 -5.53
N LEU A 49 9.39 -4.64 -6.00
CA LEU A 49 9.39 -6.01 -5.45
C LEU A 49 10.23 -6.14 -4.18
N ALA A 50 10.85 -5.04 -3.71
CA ALA A 50 11.52 -5.03 -2.43
C ALA A 50 10.53 -5.35 -1.28
N ALA A 51 11.05 -6.00 -0.24
CA ALA A 51 10.26 -6.35 0.94
C ALA A 51 9.63 -5.09 1.61
N GLU A 52 10.30 -3.94 1.50
CA GLU A 52 9.82 -2.63 1.93
C GLU A 52 10.21 -1.55 0.92
N SER A 53 9.26 -0.68 0.57
CA SER A 53 9.50 0.48 -0.29
C SER A 53 8.75 1.71 0.27
N HIS A 54 9.20 2.92 -0.05
CA HIS A 54 8.54 4.14 0.41
C HIS A 54 7.12 4.24 -0.15
N THR A 55 6.14 4.65 0.68
CA THR A 55 4.74 4.80 0.22
C THR A 55 4.57 5.79 -0.92
N ILE A 56 5.51 6.71 -1.12
CA ILE A 56 5.49 7.67 -2.22
C ILE A 56 5.45 7.00 -3.60
N TYR A 57 6.11 5.85 -3.76
CA TYR A 57 6.10 5.08 -5.02
C TYR A 57 4.75 4.45 -5.32
N PHE A 58 3.87 4.37 -4.32
CA PHE A 58 2.55 3.75 -4.45
C PHE A 58 1.41 4.76 -4.34
N MET A 59 1.68 6.07 -4.36
CA MET A 59 0.64 7.09 -4.15
C MET A 59 -0.58 6.91 -5.04
N ASP A 60 -0.37 6.67 -6.34
CA ASP A 60 -1.47 6.51 -7.29
C ASP A 60 -2.34 5.29 -6.95
N TYR A 61 -1.71 4.19 -6.52
CA TYR A 61 -2.42 2.98 -6.10
C TYR A 61 -3.14 3.16 -4.77
N ILE A 62 -2.54 3.87 -3.81
CA ILE A 62 -3.17 4.18 -2.53
C ILE A 62 -4.38 5.09 -2.74
N HIS A 63 -4.24 6.16 -3.53
CA HIS A 63 -5.35 7.05 -3.89
C HIS A 63 -6.47 6.30 -4.61
N LYS A 64 -6.10 5.46 -5.58
CA LYS A 64 -7.04 4.61 -6.29
C LYS A 64 -7.79 3.68 -5.34
N ALA A 65 -7.07 3.02 -4.44
CA ALA A 65 -7.66 2.09 -3.48
C ALA A 65 -8.64 2.77 -2.52
N ILE A 66 -8.33 3.98 -2.08
CA ILE A 66 -9.24 4.77 -1.23
C ILE A 66 -10.48 5.20 -2.02
N ARG A 67 -10.29 5.73 -3.23
CA ARG A 67 -11.40 6.19 -4.10
C ARG A 67 -12.34 5.04 -4.46
N GLU A 68 -11.80 3.85 -4.71
CA GLU A 68 -12.56 2.68 -5.16
C GLU A 68 -13.00 1.78 -4.00
N GLY A 69 -12.67 2.13 -2.75
CA GLY A 69 -13.02 1.34 -1.58
C GLY A 69 -12.33 -0.03 -1.50
N THR A 70 -11.17 -0.18 -2.15
CA THR A 70 -10.37 -1.41 -2.17
C THR A 70 -9.20 -1.40 -1.16
N LEU A 71 -9.14 -0.39 -0.30
CA LEU A 71 -8.24 -0.37 0.86
C LEU A 71 -8.81 -1.30 1.95
N ILE A 72 -8.09 -2.38 2.25
CA ILE A 72 -8.55 -3.43 3.17
C ILE A 72 -7.86 -3.27 4.51
N LYS A 73 -8.61 -3.34 5.61
CA LYS A 73 -8.01 -3.43 6.94
C LYS A 73 -7.49 -4.84 7.18
N GLU A 74 -6.21 -4.98 7.48
CA GLU A 74 -5.59 -6.26 7.82
C GLU A 74 -5.72 -6.51 9.33
N ALA A 75 -5.88 -7.78 9.72
CA ALA A 75 -5.79 -8.16 11.12
C ALA A 75 -4.31 -8.13 11.54
N ALA A 76 -4.04 -7.49 12.68
CA ALA A 76 -2.71 -7.47 13.30
C ALA A 76 -2.29 -8.87 13.77
#